data_AF-A0ABD5AYX7-F1
#
_entry.id   AF-A0ABD5AYX7-F1
#
_cell.length_a   1.000
_cell.length_b   1.000
_cell.length_c   1.000
_cell.angle_alpha   90.00
_cell.angle_beta   90.00
_cell.angle_gamma   90.00
#
_symmetry.space_group_name_H-M   'P 1'
#
loop_
_entity.id
_entity.type
_entity.pdbx_description
1 polymer ?
#
loop_
_entity_poly.entity_id
_entity_poly.type
_entity_poly.pdbx_seq_one_letter_code
_entity_poly.pdbx_strand_id
1 'polypeptide(L)' 'EYGGSVLLGLDGTVVKAHGSSNAKAFYSAIKQAKIAGEENIVQIMKDTVGE' A
#
# COMPACT_ATOMS: atom_id res chain seq x y z
N GLU A 1 3.85 13.45 5.90
CA GLU A 1 2.66 13.76 5.07
C GLU A 1 2.04 12.43 4.72
N TYR A 2 0.82 12.17 5.16
CA TYR A 2 0.16 10.87 5.02
C TYR A 2 0.36 10.31 3.62
N GLY A 3 1.18 9.25 3.52
CA GLY A 3 1.43 8.54 2.29
C GLY A 3 0.13 7.97 1.74
N GLY A 4 0.10 7.66 0.45
CA GLY A 4 -1.09 7.11 -0.19
C GLY A 4 -1.68 5.93 0.60
N SER A 5 -2.99 5.74 0.54
CA SER A 5 -3.66 4.70 1.32
C SER A 5 -3.50 3.34 0.66
N VAL A 6 -3.12 2.32 1.45
CA VAL A 6 -3.12 0.91 1.01
C VAL A 6 -4.56 0.44 0.89
N LEU A 7 -4.93 -0.14 -0.25
CA LEU A 7 -6.21 -0.82 -0.44
C LEU A 7 -6.05 -2.30 -0.09
N LEU A 8 -6.72 -2.73 0.99
CA LEU A 8 -6.68 -4.12 1.46
C LEU A 8 -7.80 -4.95 0.83
N GLY A 9 -7.62 -6.26 0.79
CA GLY A 9 -8.60 -7.20 0.21
C GLY A 9 -8.50 -7.41 -1.30
N LEU A 10 -7.48 -6.84 -1.95
CA LEU A 10 -7.14 -7.12 -3.35
C LEU A 10 -6.05 -8.20 -3.41
N ASP A 11 -5.94 -8.89 -4.55
CA ASP A 11 -4.90 -9.90 -4.82
C ASP A 11 -3.49 -9.33 -5.02
N GLY A 12 -3.29 -8.05 -4.72
CA GLY A 12 -2.01 -7.38 -4.89
C GLY A 12 -1.90 -6.08 -4.10
N THR A 13 -0.67 -5.58 -3.99
CA THR A 13 -0.39 -4.32 -3.29
C THR A 13 -0.83 -3.13 -4.15
N VAL A 14 -1.88 -2.44 -3.70
CA VAL A 14 -2.38 -1.23 -4.35
C VAL A 14 -2.34 -0.06 -3.37
N VAL A 15 -1.69 1.04 -3.77
CA VAL A 15 -1.61 2.27 -2.98
C VAL A 15 -2.18 3.44 -3.77
N LYS A 16 -3.17 4.12 -3.18
CA LYS A 16 -3.77 5.32 -3.78
C LYS A 16 -3.12 6.58 -3.24
N ALA A 17 -2.35 7.28 -4.07
CA ALA A 17 -1.88 8.63 -3.77
C ALA A 17 -3.02 9.67 -3.89
N HIS A 18 -2.97 10.73 -3.08
CA HIS A 18 -3.94 11.83 -3.14
C HIS A 18 -3.74 12.68 -4.41
N GLY A 19 -4.82 13.22 -4.98
CA GLY A 19 -4.77 13.92 -6.28
C GLY A 19 -3.93 15.20 -6.28
N SER A 20 -3.90 15.92 -5.16
CA SER A 20 -3.11 17.15 -4.98
C SER A 20 -1.74 16.90 -4.31
N SER A 21 -1.23 15.66 -4.35
CA SER A 21 0.06 15.32 -3.74
C SER A 21 1.23 16.06 -4.41
N ASN A 22 2.05 16.73 -3.60
CA ASN A 22 3.37 17.21 -4.01
C ASN A 22 4.37 16.05 -4.18
N ALA A 23 5.58 16.33 -4.68
CA ALA A 23 6.60 15.31 -4.94
C ALA A 23 6.95 14.46 -3.70
N LYS A 24 7.02 15.08 -2.51
CA LYS A 24 7.33 14.40 -1.25
C LYS A 24 6.21 13.47 -0.80
N ALA A 25 4.95 13.89 -0.96
CA ALA A 25 3.78 13.08 -0.68
C ALA A 25 3.69 11.88 -1.65
N PHE A 26 3.98 12.10 -2.94
CA PHE A 26 3.99 11.02 -3.93
C PHE A 26 5.13 10.02 -3.66
N TYR A 27 6.33 10.50 -3.33
CA TYR A 27 7.43 9.65 -2.85
C TYR A 27 7.02 8.81 -1.64
N SER A 28 6.29 9.40 -0.68
CA SER A 28 5.81 8.69 0.50
C SER A 28 4.80 7.59 0.15
N ALA A 29 3.97 7.78 -0.89
CA ALA A 29 3.07 6.74 -1.41
C ALA A 29 3.85 5.58 -2.06
N ILE A 30 4.89 5.88 -2.87
CA ILE A 30 5.77 4.86 -3.44
C ILE A 30 6.48 4.09 -2.33
N LYS A 31 7.00 4.79 -1.31
CA LYS A 31 7.63 4.17 -0.14
C LYS A 31 6.65 3.23 0.58
N GLN A 32 5.38 3.60 0.74
CA GLN A 32 4.38 2.71 1.31
C GLN A 32 4.14 1.47 0.43
N ALA A 33 4.04 1.63 -0.88
CA ALA A 33 3.87 0.50 -1.80
C ALA A 33 5.05 -0.46 -1.73
N LYS A 34 6.28 0.06 -1.65
CA LYS A 34 7.49 -0.73 -1.44
C LYS A 34 7.40 -1.54 -0.14
N ILE A 35 7.13 -0.88 0.99
CA ILE A 35 7.03 -1.55 2.31
C ILE A 35 5.95 -2.63 2.27
N ALA A 36 4.75 -2.32 1.77
CA ALA A 36 3.65 -3.29 1.68
C ALA A 36 4.01 -4.52 0.81
N GLY A 37 4.81 -4.33 -0.24
CA GLY A 37 5.36 -5.42 -1.05
C GLY A 37 6.43 -6.24 -0.31
N GLU A 38 7.38 -5.58 0.37
CA GLU A 38 8.45 -6.25 1.14
C GLU A 38 7.89 -7.06 2.32
N GLU A 39 6.86 -6.55 2.99
CA GLU A 39 6.21 -7.20 4.13
C GLU A 39 5.21 -8.29 3.71
N ASN A 40 5.00 -8.53 2.40
CA ASN A 40 4.10 -9.57 1.87
C ASN A 40 2.68 -9.54 2.49
N ILE A 41 2.14 -8.34 2.74
CA ILE A 41 0.89 -8.18 3.50
C ILE A 41 -0.31 -8.90 2.89
N VAL A 42 -0.32 -9.08 1.56
CA VAL A 42 -1.38 -9.80 0.84
C VAL A 42 -1.38 -11.27 1.23
N GLN A 43 -0.20 -11.90 1.27
CA GLN A 43 -0.08 -13.31 1.66
C GLN A 43 -0.45 -13.49 3.13
N ILE A 44 0.08 -12.63 4.00
CA ILE A 44 -0.24 -12.65 5.44
C ILE A 44 -1.75 -12.54 5.67
N MET A 45 -2.43 -11.64 4.96
CA MET A 45 -3.88 -11.52 5.05
C MET A 45 -4.57 -12.82 4.63
N LYS A 46 -4.26 -13.37 3.44
CA LYS A 46 -4.84 -14.63 2.95
C LYS A 46 -4.68 -15.77 3.96
N ASP A 47 -3.49 -15.91 4.53
CA ASP A 47 -3.18 -16.96 5.51
C ASP A 47 -3.93 -16.75 6.84
N THR A 48 -4.19 -15.50 7.23
CA THR A 48 -4.76 -15.16 8.54
C THR A 48 -6.29 -15.22 8.56
N VAL A 49 -6.96 -14.70 7.52
CA VAL A 49 -8.44 -14.70 7.46
C VAL A 49 -9.02 -15.94 6.76
N GLY A 50 -8.20 -16.72 6.04
CA GLY A 50 -8.67 -17.80 5.17
C GLY A 50 -9.09 -17.27 3.80
N GLU A 51 -9.20 -18.18 2.81
CA GLU A 51 -9.79 -17.87 1.49
C GLU A 51 -11.28 -17.50 1.60
#